data_AF-A0A2P5F9Y2-F1
#
_entry.id   AF-A0A2P5F9Y2-F1
#
_cell.length_a   1.000
_cell.length_b   1.000
_cell.length_c   1.000
_cell.angle_alpha   90.00
_cell.angle_beta   90.00
_cell.angle_gamma   90.00
#
_symmetry.space_group_name_H-M   'P 1'
#
loop_
_entity.id
_entity.type
_entity.pdbx_description
1 polymer ?
#
loop_
_entity_poly.entity_id
_entity_poly.type
_entity_poly.pdbx_seq_one_letter_code
_entity_poly.pdbx_strand_id
1 'polypeptide(L)'
;MINCLVFSDPPTQPWLLSAIYGPPNAKERVLFWKKFALTRENFNGTWLVIGDLNGTLEDGESSSRAQRDRNSSEFHRAVRSTGLIDLGAQGNYFTWSNKRRGRANTRVRLDRAMSDTQ
;
A
#
# COMPACT_ATOMS: atom_id res chain seq x y z
N MET A 1 0.03 -6.27 9.44
CA MET A 1 -0.04 -7.05 8.20
C MET A 1 -0.45 -8.45 8.57
N ILE A 2 -1.52 -8.93 7.94
CA ILE A 2 -2.01 -10.30 8.07
C ILE A 2 -1.79 -10.97 6.72
N ASN A 3 -1.18 -12.14 6.71
CA ASN A 3 -0.88 -12.92 5.51
C ASN A 3 -1.76 -14.17 5.49
N CYS A 4 -2.48 -14.39 4.39
CA CYS A 4 -3.34 -15.53 4.18
C CYS A 4 -2.92 -16.24 2.90
N LEU A 5 -2.65 -17.54 2.97
CA LEU A 5 -2.48 -18.37 1.78
C LEU A 5 -3.86 -18.73 1.24
N VAL A 6 -4.14 -18.39 -0.01
CA VAL A 6 -5.46 -18.56 -0.65
C VAL A 6 -5.39 -19.64 -1.72
N PHE A 7 -6.37 -20.53 -1.70
CA PHE A 7 -6.58 -21.58 -2.70
C PHE A 7 -7.88 -21.26 -3.45
N SER A 8 -7.79 -20.93 -4.73
CA SER A 8 -8.95 -20.67 -5.59
C SER A 8 -9.61 -22.00 -6.02
N ASP A 9 -10.87 -21.96 -6.43
CA ASP A 9 -11.56 -23.09 -7.07
C ASP A 9 -11.68 -22.84 -8.59
N PRO A 10 -11.25 -23.76 -9.47
CA PRO A 10 -10.56 -25.02 -9.18
C PRO A 10 -9.19 -24.79 -8.52
N PRO A 11 -8.73 -25.71 -7.64
CA PRO A 11 -7.44 -25.58 -6.97
C PRO A 11 -6.28 -25.55 -7.95
N THR A 12 -5.71 -24.36 -8.12
CA THR A 12 -4.45 -24.11 -8.83
C THR A 12 -3.32 -23.86 -7.83
N GLN A 13 -2.21 -23.25 -8.28
CA GLN A 13 -1.16 -22.72 -7.42
C GLN A 13 -1.78 -21.76 -6.37
N PRO A 14 -1.46 -21.90 -5.07
CA PRO A 14 -1.93 -20.95 -4.08
C PRO A 14 -1.27 -19.58 -4.27
N TRP A 15 -2.00 -18.54 -3.92
CA TRP A 15 -1.53 -17.16 -3.96
C TRP A 15 -1.60 -16.53 -2.57
N LEU A 16 -0.81 -15.50 -2.35
CA LEU A 16 -0.73 -14.83 -1.06
C LEU A 16 -1.66 -13.62 -1.06
N LEU A 17 -2.51 -13.50 -0.04
CA LEU A 17 -3.25 -12.29 0.28
C LEU A 17 -2.62 -11.64 1.52
N SER A 18 -2.17 -10.40 1.39
CA SER A 18 -1.73 -9.58 2.51
C SER A 18 -2.70 -8.43 2.76
N ALA A 19 -3.41 -8.49 3.89
CA ALA A 19 -4.22 -7.39 4.39
C ALA A 19 -3.34 -6.47 5.26
N ILE A 20 -3.22 -5.21 4.86
CA ILE A 20 -2.31 -4.23 5.44
C ILE A 20 -3.08 -3.09 6.10
N TYR A 21 -2.65 -2.78 7.33
CA TYR A 21 -2.78 -1.46 7.93
C TYR A 21 -1.34 -0.98 8.19
N GLY A 22 -0.86 -0.06 7.35
CA GLY A 22 0.47 0.50 7.41
C GLY A 22 0.62 1.38 8.66
N PRO A 23 1.78 1.40 9.33
CA PRO A 23 1.93 2.15 10.56
C PRO A 23 1.91 3.67 10.29
N PRO A 24 1.07 4.43 11.02
CA PRO A 24 1.03 5.88 10.89
C PRO A 24 2.28 6.56 11.49
N ASN A 25 2.99 5.86 12.39
CA ASN A 25 4.17 6.37 13.08
C ASN A 25 5.46 6.16 12.27
N ALA A 26 6.23 7.22 12.06
CA ALA A 26 7.50 7.18 11.33
C ALA A 26 8.51 6.15 11.89
N LYS A 27 8.58 5.95 13.21
CA LYS A 27 9.51 5.01 13.84
C LYS A 27 9.20 3.55 13.50
N GLU A 28 7.92 3.23 13.32
CA GLU A 28 7.44 1.87 13.04
C GLU A 28 7.50 1.54 11.54
N ARG A 29 7.43 2.55 10.67
CA ARG A 29 7.47 2.41 9.20
C ARG A 29 8.71 1.66 8.71
N VAL A 30 9.90 1.97 9.24
CA VAL A 30 11.16 1.36 8.78
C VAL A 30 11.12 -0.16 8.92
N LEU A 31 10.80 -0.64 10.13
CA LEU A 31 10.76 -2.09 10.41
C LEU A 31 9.59 -2.76 9.69
N PHE A 32 8.45 -2.09 9.59
CA PHE A 32 7.28 -2.63 8.91
C PHE A 32 7.54 -2.83 7.41
N TRP A 33 8.04 -1.81 6.72
CA TRP A 33 8.30 -1.89 5.28
C TRP A 33 9.48 -2.80 4.93
N LYS A 34 10.45 -2.97 5.83
CA LYS A 34 11.46 -4.03 5.71
C LYS A 34 10.82 -5.42 5.75
N LYS A 35 9.91 -5.69 6.70
CA LYS A 35 9.19 -6.98 6.78
C LYS A 35 8.29 -7.21 5.56
N PHE A 36 7.68 -6.16 5.03
CA PHE A 36 6.91 -6.21 3.79
C PHE A 36 7.78 -6.67 2.61
N ALA A 37 8.95 -6.07 2.41
CA ALA A 37 9.88 -6.49 1.35
C ALA A 37 10.36 -7.95 1.55
N LEU A 38 10.71 -8.33 2.78
CA LEU A 38 11.06 -9.72 3.12
C LEU A 38 9.93 -10.72 2.83
N THR A 39 8.66 -10.30 2.87
CA THR A 39 7.54 -11.20 2.52
C THR A 39 7.61 -11.60 1.05
N ARG A 40 7.99 -10.68 0.15
CA ARG A 40 8.21 -11.02 -1.26
C ARG A 40 9.38 -11.98 -1.44
N GLU A 41 10.50 -11.70 -0.77
CA GLU A 41 11.70 -12.56 -0.87
C GLU A 41 11.43 -14.01 -0.44
N ASN A 42 10.48 -14.20 0.49
CA ASN A 42 10.11 -15.52 1.00
C ASN A 42 8.94 -16.17 0.24
N PHE A 43 8.26 -15.45 -0.67
CA PHE A 43 7.10 -15.96 -1.40
C PHE A 43 7.16 -15.59 -2.88
N ASN A 44 7.40 -16.61 -3.72
CA ASN A 44 7.61 -16.45 -5.17
C ASN A 44 6.34 -16.58 -6.01
N GLY A 45 5.17 -16.86 -5.42
CA GLY A 45 3.89 -16.93 -6.15
C GLY A 45 3.23 -15.56 -6.37
N THR A 46 2.04 -15.58 -6.96
CA THR A 46 1.16 -14.41 -7.12
C THR A 46 0.83 -13.81 -5.76
N TRP A 47 0.98 -12.49 -5.63
CA TRP A 47 0.81 -11.81 -4.36
C TRP A 47 -0.11 -10.60 -4.50
N LEU A 48 -1.27 -10.66 -3.83
CA LEU A 48 -2.21 -9.56 -3.71
C LEU A 48 -2.05 -8.88 -2.35
N VAL A 49 -1.82 -7.57 -2.37
CA VAL A 49 -1.78 -6.71 -1.20
C VAL A 49 -2.97 -5.79 -1.22
N ILE A 50 -3.73 -5.72 -0.13
CA ILE A 50 -4.86 -4.79 0.01
C ILE A 50 -4.85 -4.09 1.36
N GLY A 51 -5.42 -2.88 1.41
CA GLY A 51 -5.74 -2.17 2.66
C GLY A 51 -5.22 -0.75 2.68
N ASP A 52 -5.10 -0.18 3.88
CA ASP A 52 -4.58 1.17 4.13
C ASP A 52 -3.06 1.09 4.30
N LEU A 53 -2.29 1.60 3.34
CA LEU A 53 -0.83 1.58 3.42
C LEU A 53 -0.26 2.79 4.16
N ASN A 54 -1.07 3.78 4.53
CA ASN A 54 -0.61 5.01 5.18
C ASN A 54 0.56 5.70 4.44
N GLY A 55 0.56 5.61 3.10
CA GLY A 55 1.60 6.17 2.24
C GLY A 55 1.09 6.48 0.83
N THR A 56 1.64 7.54 0.24
CA THR A 56 1.43 7.87 -1.18
C THR A 56 2.54 7.26 -2.04
N LEU A 57 2.32 7.09 -3.34
CA LEU A 57 3.34 6.70 -4.31
C LEU A 57 3.66 7.86 -5.26
N GLU A 58 2.65 8.67 -5.56
CA GLU A 58 2.74 9.78 -6.52
C GLU A 58 2.28 11.11 -5.90
N ASP A 59 2.74 12.21 -6.49
CA ASP A 59 2.35 13.57 -6.04
C ASP A 59 0.86 13.84 -6.19
N GLY A 60 0.20 13.23 -7.19
CA GLY A 60 -1.23 13.37 -7.44
C GLY A 60 -2.13 12.80 -6.33
N GLU A 61 -1.55 12.00 -5.43
CA GLU A 61 -2.29 11.25 -4.41
C GLU A 61 -2.50 12.02 -3.11
N SER A 62 -1.97 13.24 -3.03
CA SER A 62 -2.24 14.16 -1.95
C SER A 62 -2.62 15.54 -2.48
N SER A 63 -3.70 16.09 -1.95
CA SER A 63 -4.08 17.49 -2.20
C SER A 63 -3.19 18.50 -1.46
N SER A 64 -2.33 18.03 -0.54
CA SER A 64 -1.45 18.86 0.28
C SER A 64 0.02 18.56 0.01
N ARG A 65 0.77 19.58 -0.41
CA ARG A 65 2.23 19.48 -0.64
C ARG A 65 2.99 19.03 0.60
N ALA A 66 2.64 19.56 1.77
CA ALA A 66 3.28 19.19 3.03
C ALA A 66 3.09 17.71 3.43
N GLN A 67 2.02 17.05 2.96
CA GLN A 67 1.84 15.60 3.16
C GLN A 67 2.66 14.79 2.17
N ARG A 68 2.94 15.30 0.97
CA ARG A 68 3.82 14.65 -0.01
C ARG A 68 5.23 14.50 0.55
N ASP A 69 5.72 15.54 1.21
CA ASP A 69 7.07 15.56 1.82
C ASP A 69 7.21 14.63 3.04
N ARG A 70 6.10 14.27 3.68
CA ARG A 70 6.09 13.35 4.85
C ARG A 70 6.10 11.89 4.46
N ASN A 71 5.98 11.62 3.17
CA ASN A 71 5.87 10.28 2.68
C ASN A 71 7.24 9.61 2.72
N SER A 72 7.33 8.45 3.38
CA SER A 72 8.65 7.86 3.68
C SER A 72 9.27 7.24 2.44
N SER A 73 10.54 7.56 2.18
CA SER A 73 11.41 6.85 1.24
C SER A 73 11.39 5.32 1.42
N GLU A 74 11.19 4.86 2.66
CA GLU A 74 11.07 3.45 3.03
C GLU A 74 9.90 2.72 2.37
N PHE A 75 8.73 3.36 2.33
CA PHE A 75 7.54 2.81 1.68
C PHE A 75 7.77 2.68 0.19
N HIS A 76 8.26 3.75 -0.46
CA HIS A 76 8.60 3.75 -1.88
C HIS A 76 9.62 2.68 -2.24
N ARG A 77 10.70 2.57 -1.45
CA ARG A 77 11.73 1.56 -1.64
C ARG A 77 11.16 0.16 -1.52
N ALA A 78 10.33 -0.10 -0.51
CA ALA A 78 9.74 -1.41 -0.27
C ALA A 78 8.78 -1.82 -1.38
N VAL A 79 7.87 -0.94 -1.81
CA VAL A 79 6.96 -1.23 -2.94
C VAL A 79 7.76 -1.45 -4.23
N ARG A 80 8.79 -0.63 -4.49
CA ARG A 80 9.63 -0.81 -5.67
C ARG A 80 10.40 -2.12 -5.65
N SER A 81 10.93 -2.55 -4.49
CA SER A 81 11.70 -3.79 -4.39
C SER A 81 10.83 -5.05 -4.53
N THR A 82 9.53 -4.96 -4.27
CA THR A 82 8.64 -6.13 -4.41
C THR A 82 8.15 -6.34 -5.83
N GLY A 83 8.27 -5.34 -6.71
CA GLY A 83 7.77 -5.40 -8.09
C GLY A 83 6.24 -5.35 -8.20
N LEU A 84 5.56 -5.03 -7.11
CA LEU A 84 4.10 -4.88 -7.12
C LEU A 84 3.70 -3.62 -7.88
N ILE A 85 2.61 -3.73 -8.64
CA ILE A 85 1.97 -2.61 -9.32
C ILE A 85 0.67 -2.24 -8.60
N ASP A 86 0.36 -0.95 -8.56
CA ASP A 86 -0.94 -0.46 -8.10
C ASP A 86 -2.00 -0.85 -9.14
N LEU A 87 -3.05 -1.56 -8.71
CA LEU A 87 -4.14 -2.01 -9.58
C LEU A 87 -5.09 -0.86 -9.96
N GLY A 88 -4.85 0.33 -9.45
CA GLY A 88 -5.66 1.52 -9.67
C GLY A 88 -6.79 1.65 -8.66
N ALA A 89 -7.60 2.68 -8.87
CA ALA A 89 -8.81 2.93 -8.10
C ALA A 89 -9.91 3.38 -9.05
N GLN A 90 -11.14 2.93 -8.80
CA GLN A 90 -12.33 3.35 -9.53
C GLN A 90 -13.25 4.15 -8.60
N GLY A 91 -13.82 5.24 -9.10
CA GLY A 91 -14.69 6.13 -8.34
C GLY A 91 -13.89 7.21 -7.58
N ASN A 92 -14.06 7.28 -6.25
CA ASN A 92 -13.38 8.28 -5.44
C ASN A 92 -11.88 7.96 -5.33
N TYR A 93 -11.06 8.75 -6.02
CA TYR A 93 -9.60 8.59 -6.02
C TYR A 93 -8.95 8.80 -4.64
N PHE A 94 -9.49 9.72 -3.84
CA PHE A 94 -9.02 9.94 -2.47
C PHE A 94 -9.82 9.08 -1.48
N THR A 95 -9.11 8.37 -0.62
CA THR A 95 -9.70 7.41 0.32
C THR A 95 -9.71 7.93 1.76
N TRP A 96 -8.93 8.97 2.04
CA TRP A 96 -8.88 9.65 3.34
C TRP A 96 -9.07 11.16 3.21
N SER A 97 -9.69 11.76 4.23
CA SER A 97 -9.85 13.21 4.36
C SER A 97 -9.75 13.65 5.81
N ASN A 98 -9.06 14.75 6.06
CA ASN A 98 -9.02 15.37 7.40
C ASN A 98 -10.33 16.08 7.79
N LYS A 99 -11.33 16.11 6.89
CA LYS A 99 -12.67 16.70 7.06
C LYS A 99 -12.69 18.20 7.44
N ARG A 100 -11.57 18.91 7.32
CA ARG A 100 -11.53 20.37 7.49
C ARG A 100 -12.19 21.08 6.31
N ARG A 101 -12.61 22.33 6.50
CA ARG A 101 -13.31 23.12 5.48
C ARG A 101 -12.33 23.92 4.61
N GLY A 102 -12.76 24.22 3.37
CA GLY A 102 -12.03 25.10 2.45
C GLY A 102 -10.61 24.63 2.15
N ARG A 103 -9.66 25.58 2.07
CA ARG A 103 -8.24 25.32 1.77
C ARG A 103 -7.51 24.49 2.83
N ALA A 104 -8.09 24.33 4.03
CA ALA A 104 -7.54 23.46 5.07
C ALA A 104 -7.92 21.98 4.87
N ASN A 105 -8.81 21.68 3.92
CA ASN A 105 -9.17 20.30 3.58
C ASN A 105 -7.99 19.61 2.89
N THR A 106 -7.52 18.52 3.50
CA THR A 106 -6.52 17.64 2.90
C THR A 106 -7.17 16.31 2.59
N ARG A 107 -6.98 15.84 1.36
CA ARG A 107 -7.41 14.54 0.89
C ARG A 107 -6.19 13.76 0.41
N VAL A 108 -6.16 12.48 0.75
CA VAL A 108 -5.03 11.59 0.45
C VAL A 108 -5.56 10.23 0.00
N ARG A 109 -4.89 9.61 -0.96
CA ARG A 109 -5.11 8.20 -1.32
C ARG A 109 -4.16 7.33 -0.51
N LEU A 110 -4.71 6.65 0.49
CA LEU A 110 -3.95 5.78 1.41
C LEU A 110 -4.27 4.30 1.20
N ASP A 111 -5.50 4.00 0.78
CA ASP A 111 -5.95 2.64 0.52
C ASP A 111 -5.59 2.21 -0.90
N ARG A 112 -5.06 0.99 -1.05
CA ARG A 112 -4.68 0.42 -2.35
C ARG A 112 -4.96 -1.07 -2.43
N ALA A 113 -5.07 -1.53 -3.66
CA ALA A 113 -4.85 -2.92 -4.04
C ALA A 113 -3.62 -2.96 -4.96
N MET A 114 -2.68 -3.87 -4.68
CA MET A 114 -1.47 -4.03 -5.47
C MET A 114 -1.23 -5.51 -5.75
N SER A 115 -0.78 -5.84 -6.95
CA SER A 115 -0.44 -7.21 -7.33
C SER A 115 0.80 -7.23 -8.21
N ASP A 116 1.44 -8.38 -8.36
CA ASP A 116 2.37 -8.60 -9.46
C ASP A 116 1.61 -8.92 -10.76
N THR A 117 2.29 -8.70 -11.89
CA THR A 117 1.77 -8.93 -13.25
C THR A 117 1.98 -10.36 -13.73
N GLN A 118 2.06 -11.34 -12.82
CA GLN A 118 2.25 -12.74 -13.21
C GLN A 118 1.05 -13.26 -13.99
#